data_AF-A0A097C371-F1
#
_entry.id   AF-A0A097C371-F1
#
_cell.length_a   1.000
_cell.length_b   1.000
_cell.length_c   1.000
_cell.angle_alpha   90.00
_cell.angle_beta   90.00
_cell.angle_gamma   90.00
#
_symmetry.space_group_name_H-M   'P 1'
#
loop_
_entity.id
_entity.type
_entity.pdbx_description
1 polymer ?
#
loop_
_entity_poly.entity_id
_entity_poly.type
_entity_poly.pdbx_seq_one_letter_code
_entity_poly.pdbx_strand_id
1 'polypeptide(L)'
;RPAQGEILQLQQTINTMVDQLRTFAAEVTRVARDVGTEGILGGQAESEGVQGMWNTLIVNVNAMANNLTTQVRDIAIVTTAVAKGDLTQKVQAECKGEIKQLKETINSMVDQLQQ
;
A
#
# COMPACT_ATOMS: atom_id res chain seq x y z
N ARG A 1 42.54 25.56 3.73
CA ARG A 1 42.56 24.44 4.69
C ARG A 1 41.58 23.38 4.19
N PRO A 2 42.02 22.16 3.89
CA PRO A 2 41.17 21.09 3.33
C PRO A 2 39.90 20.82 4.15
N ALA A 3 39.97 21.03 5.47
CA ALA A 3 38.84 20.92 6.40
C ALA A 3 37.59 21.75 6.03
N GLN A 4 37.71 22.93 5.40
CA GLN A 4 36.53 23.71 4.97
C GLN A 4 35.81 23.06 3.78
N GLY A 5 36.54 22.40 2.88
CA GLY A 5 35.95 21.70 1.74
C GLY A 5 35.26 20.40 2.15
N GLU A 6 35.88 19.65 3.06
CA GLU A 6 35.30 18.41 3.61
C GLU A 6 34.03 18.68 4.42
N ILE A 7 34.01 19.75 5.24
CA ILE A 7 32.82 20.16 5.99
C ILE A 7 31.70 20.60 5.03
N LEU A 8 32.02 21.29 3.92
CA LEU A 8 31.03 21.69 2.92
C LEU A 8 30.41 20.48 2.21
N GLN A 9 31.22 19.48 1.83
CA GLN A 9 30.73 18.24 1.23
C GLN A 9 29.83 17.45 2.20
N LEU A 10 30.21 17.41 3.48
CA LEU A 10 29.38 16.78 4.51
C LEU A 10 28.05 17.52 4.67
N GLN A 11 28.05 18.85 4.71
CA GLN A 11 26.84 19.67 4.79
C GLN A 11 25.92 19.40 3.60
N GLN A 12 26.46 19.37 2.38
CA GLN A 12 25.68 19.06 1.17
C GLN A 12 25.07 17.66 1.24
N THR A 13 25.85 16.67 1.69
CA THR A 13 25.37 15.28 1.85
C THR A 13 24.25 15.21 2.88
N ILE A 14 24.39 15.89 4.03
CA ILE A 14 23.36 15.94 5.06
C ILE A 14 22.09 16.62 4.54
N ASN A 15 22.21 17.75 3.84
CA ASN A 15 21.05 18.44 3.28
C ASN A 15 20.29 17.54 2.29
N THR A 16 20.99 16.83 1.40
CA THR A 16 20.37 15.87 0.49
C THR A 16 19.64 14.75 1.24
N MET A 17 20.24 14.21 2.31
CA MET A 17 19.58 13.17 3.13
C MET A 17 18.32 13.71 3.83
N VAL A 18 18.35 14.95 4.33
CA VAL A 18 17.20 15.60 4.97
C VAL A 18 16.07 15.83 3.97
N ASP A 19 16.40 16.27 2.75
CA ASP A 19 15.40 16.50 1.71
C ASP A 19 14.76 15.18 1.25
N GLN A 20 15.56 14.13 1.07
CA GLN A 20 15.03 12.78 0.79
C GLN A 20 14.10 12.27 1.89
N LEU A 21 14.46 12.49 3.17
CA LEU A 21 13.61 12.11 4.30
C LEU A 21 12.28 12.87 4.32
N ARG A 22 12.30 14.17 3.98
CA ARG A 22 11.08 14.98 3.91
C ARG A 22 10.14 14.49 2.80
N THR A 23 10.68 14.20 1.61
CA THR A 23 9.91 13.64 0.51
C THR A 23 9.30 12.29 0.88
N PHE A 24 10.12 11.39 1.45
CA PHE A 24 9.65 10.09 1.93
C PHE A 24 8.49 10.22 2.94
N ALA A 25 8.66 11.07 3.96
CA ALA A 25 7.66 11.25 5.00
C ALA A 25 6.33 11.79 4.44
N ALA A 26 6.40 12.73 3.48
CA ALA A 26 5.22 13.26 2.81
C ALA A 26 4.47 12.18 2.02
N GLU A 27 5.18 11.39 1.22
CA GLU A 27 4.58 10.33 0.39
C GLU A 27 3.96 9.21 1.22
N VAL A 28 4.64 8.74 2.26
CA VAL A 28 4.08 7.71 3.15
C VAL A 28 2.85 8.21 3.89
N THR A 29 2.87 9.47 4.36
CA THR A 29 1.70 10.07 5.03
C THR A 29 0.52 10.15 4.08
N ARG A 30 0.75 10.51 2.81
CA ARG A 30 -0.30 10.57 1.80
C ARG A 30 -0.88 9.19 1.51
N VAL A 31 -0.05 8.19 1.22
CA VAL A 31 -0.53 6.82 0.94
C VAL A 31 -1.29 6.23 2.13
N ALA A 32 -0.81 6.44 3.35
CA ALA A 32 -1.50 5.99 4.55
C ALA A 32 -2.88 6.63 4.72
N ARG A 33 -3.00 7.92 4.39
CA ARG A 33 -4.29 8.62 4.37
C ARG A 33 -5.21 8.09 3.27
N ASP A 34 -4.73 8.06 2.03
CA ASP A 34 -5.53 7.67 0.87
C ASP A 34 -6.05 6.23 1.03
N VAL A 35 -5.17 5.28 1.27
CA VAL A 35 -5.54 3.85 1.34
C VAL A 35 -6.16 3.49 2.68
N GLY A 36 -5.60 3.98 3.78
CA GLY A 36 -5.99 3.56 5.13
C GLY A 36 -7.13 4.35 5.75
N THR A 37 -7.31 5.63 5.38
CA THR A 37 -8.35 6.50 5.97
C THR A 37 -9.49 6.78 5.00
N GLU A 38 -9.15 7.23 3.79
CA GLU A 38 -10.15 7.63 2.78
C GLU A 38 -10.68 6.43 1.97
N GLY A 39 -10.04 5.26 2.08
CA GLY A 39 -10.42 4.05 1.33
C GLY A 39 -10.17 4.15 -0.17
N ILE A 40 -9.34 5.09 -0.61
CA ILE A 40 -8.93 5.28 -2.01
C ILE A 40 -7.90 4.21 -2.36
N LEU A 41 -8.40 3.06 -2.80
CA LEU A 41 -7.57 1.91 -3.15
C LEU A 41 -6.81 2.15 -4.47
N GLY A 42 -5.51 1.85 -4.46
CA GLY A 42 -4.61 2.02 -5.60
C GLY A 42 -3.66 3.22 -5.48
N GLY A 43 -3.74 3.99 -4.39
CA GLY A 43 -2.75 5.02 -4.08
C GLY A 43 -1.37 4.41 -3.87
N GLN A 44 -0.37 4.94 -4.58
CA GLN A 44 1.04 4.55 -4.48
C GLN A 44 1.89 5.80 -4.26
N ALA A 45 2.93 5.67 -3.45
CA ALA A 45 3.93 6.69 -3.19
C ALA A 45 4.89 6.81 -4.38
N GLU A 46 5.27 8.04 -4.70
CA GLU A 46 6.27 8.33 -5.73
C GLU A 46 7.68 8.24 -5.14
N SER A 47 8.65 7.72 -5.91
CA SER A 47 10.04 7.57 -5.47
C SER A 47 11.02 8.54 -6.12
N GLU A 48 10.52 9.54 -6.86
CA GLU A 48 11.40 10.48 -7.56
C GLU A 48 12.32 11.23 -6.59
N GLY A 49 13.62 11.21 -6.89
CA GLY A 49 14.66 11.87 -6.08
C GLY A 49 15.07 11.13 -4.79
N VAL A 50 14.41 10.01 -4.46
CA VAL A 50 14.70 9.21 -3.27
C VAL A 50 15.59 8.02 -3.64
N GLN A 51 16.71 7.81 -2.94
CA GLN A 51 17.66 6.75 -3.23
C GLN A 51 17.98 5.90 -1.99
N GLY A 52 18.61 4.74 -2.20
CA GLY A 52 19.06 3.86 -1.13
C GLY A 52 17.92 3.34 -0.26
N MET A 53 18.12 3.35 1.06
CA MET A 53 17.17 2.79 2.03
C MET A 53 15.76 3.38 1.91
N TRP A 54 15.66 4.68 1.62
CA TRP A 54 14.38 5.37 1.52
C TRP A 54 13.54 4.86 0.34
N ASN A 55 14.19 4.61 -0.82
CA ASN A 55 13.49 4.02 -1.97
C ASN A 55 13.00 2.61 -1.65
N THR A 56 13.81 1.80 -0.95
CA THR A 56 13.38 0.47 -0.50
C THR A 56 12.14 0.53 0.39
N LEU A 57 12.05 1.53 1.28
CA LEU A 57 10.87 1.71 2.14
C LEU A 57 9.63 2.13 1.32
N ILE A 58 9.78 3.01 0.32
CA ILE A 58 8.67 3.38 -0.58
C ILE A 58 8.15 2.15 -1.34
N VAL A 59 9.06 1.34 -1.89
CA VAL A 59 8.70 0.10 -2.59
C VAL A 59 7.93 -0.85 -1.68
N ASN A 60 8.35 -1.00 -0.42
CA ASN A 60 7.66 -1.85 0.54
C ASN A 60 6.26 -1.33 0.92
N VAL A 61 6.11 -0.01 1.11
CA VAL A 61 4.82 0.64 1.36
C VAL A 61 3.88 0.45 0.17
N ASN A 62 4.39 0.63 -1.05
CA ASN A 62 3.61 0.42 -2.28
C ASN A 62 3.19 -1.04 -2.46
N ALA A 63 4.07 -1.99 -2.15
CA ALA A 63 3.73 -3.41 -2.20
C ALA A 63 2.60 -3.75 -1.21
N MET A 64 2.67 -3.23 0.01
CA MET A 64 1.62 -3.38 1.02
C MET A 64 0.29 -2.77 0.55
N ALA A 65 0.31 -1.51 0.10
CA ALA A 65 -0.87 -0.79 -0.38
C ALA A 65 -1.53 -1.50 -1.59
N ASN A 66 -0.72 -2.01 -2.52
CA ASN A 66 -1.20 -2.72 -3.69
C ASN A 66 -1.81 -4.09 -3.35
N ASN A 67 -1.20 -4.83 -2.42
CA ASN A 67 -1.73 -6.10 -1.93
C ASN A 67 -3.10 -5.89 -1.27
N LEU A 68 -3.21 -4.91 -0.36
CA LEU A 68 -4.48 -4.59 0.29
C LEU A 68 -5.54 -4.10 -0.71
N THR A 69 -5.15 -3.23 -1.64
CA THR A 69 -6.03 -2.76 -2.72
C THR A 69 -6.63 -3.91 -3.51
N THR A 70 -5.79 -4.85 -3.96
CA THR A 70 -6.23 -5.98 -4.78
C THR A 70 -7.17 -6.89 -3.99
N GLN A 71 -6.81 -7.22 -2.75
CA GLN A 71 -7.59 -8.11 -1.90
C GLN A 71 -8.95 -7.52 -1.54
N VAL A 72 -8.98 -6.25 -1.10
CA VAL A 72 -10.23 -5.57 -0.70
C VAL A 72 -11.12 -5.31 -1.90
N ARG A 73 -10.57 -4.96 -3.06
CA ARG A 73 -11.35 -4.72 -4.29
C ARG A 73 -12.05 -5.99 -4.78
N ASP A 74 -11.37 -7.13 -4.76
CA ASP A 74 -11.98 -8.41 -5.15
C ASP A 74 -13.11 -8.80 -4.18
N ILE A 75 -12.89 -8.64 -2.87
CA ILE A 75 -13.92 -8.82 -1.84
C ILE A 75 -15.14 -7.94 -2.13
N ALA A 76 -14.94 -6.65 -2.44
CA ALA A 76 -16.01 -5.71 -2.72
C ALA A 76 -16.82 -6.09 -3.98
N ILE A 77 -16.15 -6.62 -5.02
CA ILE A 77 -16.81 -7.10 -6.24
C ILE A 77 -17.74 -8.26 -5.90
N VAL A 78 -17.25 -9.25 -5.16
CA VAL A 78 -18.02 -10.46 -4.82
C VAL A 78 -19.18 -10.13 -3.90
N THR A 79 -18.98 -9.33 -2.85
CA THR A 79 -20.07 -8.92 -1.95
C THR A 79 -21.14 -8.10 -2.67
N THR A 80 -20.74 -7.25 -3.64
CA THR A 80 -21.67 -6.52 -4.49
C THR A 80 -22.47 -7.45 -5.41
N ALA A 81 -21.82 -8.47 -6.00
CA ALA A 81 -22.49 -9.45 -6.84
C ALA A 81 -23.55 -10.24 -6.05
N VAL A 82 -23.18 -10.68 -4.85
CA VAL A 82 -24.08 -11.38 -3.92
C VAL A 82 -25.28 -10.51 -3.55
N ALA A 83 -25.06 -9.23 -3.23
CA ALA A 83 -26.14 -8.29 -2.93
C ALA A 83 -27.10 -8.07 -4.13
N LYS A 84 -26.62 -8.29 -5.36
CA LYS A 84 -27.42 -8.25 -6.59
C LYS A 84 -28.05 -9.60 -6.96
N GLY A 85 -27.87 -10.63 -6.13
CA GLY A 85 -28.40 -11.97 -6.32
C GLY A 85 -27.52 -12.89 -7.17
N ASP A 86 -26.33 -12.45 -7.60
CA ASP A 86 -25.36 -13.33 -8.26
C ASP A 86 -24.49 -14.04 -7.22
N LEU A 87 -24.91 -15.25 -6.87
CA LEU A 87 -24.20 -16.11 -5.91
C LEU A 87 -23.12 -16.97 -6.58
N THR A 88 -22.90 -16.86 -7.89
CA THR A 88 -21.88 -17.66 -8.58
C THR A 88 -20.46 -17.13 -8.37
N GLN A 89 -20.33 -15.88 -7.90
CA GLN A 89 -19.05 -15.23 -7.67
C GLN A 89 -18.40 -15.66 -6.36
N LYS A 90 -17.08 -15.79 -6.38
CA LYS A 90 -16.24 -16.12 -5.21
C LYS A 90 -14.99 -15.26 -5.23
N VAL A 91 -14.51 -14.89 -4.04
CA VAL A 91 -13.26 -14.15 -3.88
C VAL A 91 -12.12 -15.05 -4.35
N GLN A 92 -11.34 -14.58 -5.33
CA GLN A 92 -10.24 -15.32 -5.95
C GLN A 92 -8.87 -14.83 -5.49
N ALA A 93 -8.75 -13.58 -5.07
CA ALA A 93 -7.51 -12.95 -4.65
C ALA A 93 -6.70 -13.83 -3.69
N GLU A 94 -5.39 -13.86 -3.89
CA GLU A 94 -4.48 -14.52 -2.98
C GLU A 94 -4.36 -13.72 -1.68
N CYS A 95 -4.85 -14.31 -0.60
CA CYS A 95 -4.90 -13.69 0.71
C CYS A 95 -4.13 -14.53 1.73
N LYS A 96 -3.55 -13.87 2.73
CA LYS A 96 -2.88 -14.49 3.88
C LYS A 96 -3.41 -13.86 5.18
N GLY A 97 -3.20 -14.51 6.31
CA GLY A 97 -3.58 -14.00 7.63
C GLY A 97 -5.08 -13.68 7.73
N GLU A 98 -5.41 -12.53 8.33
CA GLU A 98 -6.79 -12.10 8.60
C GLU A 98 -7.59 -11.88 7.30
N ILE A 99 -6.96 -11.40 6.22
CA ILE A 99 -7.63 -11.23 4.93
C ILE A 99 -8.01 -12.59 4.33
N LYS A 100 -7.21 -13.64 4.56
CA LYS A 100 -7.56 -15.00 4.13
C LYS A 100 -8.80 -15.51 4.86
N GLN A 101 -8.86 -15.31 6.16
CA GLN A 101 -10.03 -15.68 6.97
C GLN A 101 -11.28 -14.94 6.47
N LEU A 102 -11.16 -13.63 6.19
CA LEU A 102 -12.25 -12.84 5.61
C LEU A 102 -12.73 -13.41 4.26
N LYS A 103 -11.80 -13.73 3.35
CA LYS A 103 -12.09 -14.39 2.07
C LYS A 103 -12.87 -15.69 2.28
N GLU A 104 -12.41 -16.55 3.19
CA GLU A 104 -13.05 -17.84 3.49
C GLU A 104 -14.45 -17.66 4.07
N THR A 105 -14.63 -16.70 4.99
CA THR A 105 -15.94 -16.35 5.56
C THR A 105 -16.92 -15.91 4.48
N ILE A 106 -16.51 -15.01 3.58
CA ILE A 106 -17.36 -14.51 2.50
C ILE A 106 -17.71 -15.65 1.53
N ASN A 107 -16.73 -16.44 1.10
CA ASN A 107 -17.00 -17.55 0.19
C ASN A 107 -17.96 -18.56 0.82
N SER A 108 -17.78 -18.89 2.10
CA SER A 108 -18.68 -19.78 2.84
C SER A 108 -20.10 -19.22 2.95
N MET A 109 -20.24 -17.91 3.21
CA MET A 109 -21.54 -17.23 3.22
C MET A 109 -22.24 -17.37 1.86
N VAL A 110 -21.51 -17.20 0.75
CA VAL A 110 -22.06 -17.39 -0.60
C VAL A 110 -22.55 -18.84 -0.79
N ASP A 111 -21.76 -19.84 -0.37
CA ASP A 111 -22.16 -21.26 -0.48
C ASP A 111 -23.44 -21.57 0.32
N GLN A 112 -23.63 -20.91 1.46
CA GLN A 112 -24.82 -21.10 2.29
C GLN A 112 -26.06 -20.45 1.70
N LEU A 113 -25.93 -19.30 1.03
CA LEU A 113 -27.05 -18.61 0.38
C LEU A 113 -27.53 -19.33 -0.89
N GLN A 114 -26.71 -20.22 -1.47
CA GLN A 114 -27.07 -21.02 -2.65
C GLN A 114 -27.86 -22.29 -2.31
N GLN A 115 -27.96 -22.65 -1.03
CA GLN A 115 -28.70 -23.81 -0.52
C GLN A 115 -30.16 -23.44 -0.26
#